data_AF-A0A948JCH4-F1
#
_entry.id   AF-A0A948JCH4-F1
#
_cell.length_a   1.000
_cell.length_b   1.000
_cell.length_c   1.000
_cell.angle_alpha   90.00
_cell.angle_beta   90.00
_cell.angle_gamma   90.00
#
_symmetry.space_group_name_H-M   'P 1'
#
loop_
_entity.id
_entity.type
_entity.pdbx_description
1 polymer ?
#
loop_
_entity_poly.entity_id
_entity_poly.type
_entity_poly.pdbx_seq_one_letter_code
_entity_poly.pdbx_strand_id
1 'polypeptide(L)'
;MDDNKQSIGNITAGSMITVALLVDGLQFLLTLSVLLLPLSLLLTFLAAAGFGVWFFLLGAYSGKGAEKKALVSLVSAIAEFIPVVNALPAVTAGVVINIALSKVKDVEKKIGKNPARARSLAQARLAGMQASRARRANAAREQREDAAAQKHAPASKEREVA
;
A
#
# COMPACT_ATOMS: atom_id res chain seq x y z
N MET A 1 5.97 -16.30 24.19
CA MET A 1 6.46 -14.93 23.92
C MET A 1 5.56 -14.36 22.85
N ASP A 2 4.62 -13.52 23.28
CA ASP A 2 3.57 -13.00 22.40
C ASP A 2 4.18 -12.12 21.31
N ASP A 3 3.84 -12.44 20.06
CA ASP A 3 4.14 -11.67 18.84
C ASP A 3 3.35 -10.34 18.83
N ASN A 4 3.43 -9.57 19.92
CA ASN A 4 2.95 -8.20 19.98
C ASN A 4 3.98 -7.29 19.31
N LYS A 5 4.24 -7.59 18.04
CA LYS A 5 5.18 -6.87 17.19
C LYS A 5 4.56 -5.49 16.95
N GLN A 6 5.09 -4.50 17.67
CA GLN A 6 4.60 -3.13 17.68
C GLN A 6 4.56 -2.57 16.26
N SER A 7 3.37 -2.50 15.67
CA SER A 7 3.16 -1.73 14.46
C SER A 7 3.49 -0.27 14.79
N ILE A 8 4.32 0.39 13.97
CA ILE A 8 4.63 1.81 14.16
C ILE A 8 3.30 2.57 14.13
N GLY A 9 2.89 3.11 15.28
CA GLY A 9 1.64 3.85 15.42
C GLY A 9 1.66 5.08 14.51
N ASN A 10 0.49 5.49 14.00
CA ASN A 10 0.39 6.68 13.14
C ASN A 10 0.93 7.94 13.81
N ILE A 11 0.79 8.05 15.14
CA ILE A 11 1.32 9.16 15.94
C ILE A 11 2.85 9.13 15.94
N THR A 12 3.47 7.97 16.19
CA THR A 12 4.93 7.78 16.14
C THR A 12 5.49 8.04 14.74
N ALA A 13 4.81 7.57 13.70
CA ALA A 13 5.20 7.85 12.33
C ALA A 13 5.14 9.36 12.02
N GLY A 14 4.07 10.03 12.45
CA GLY A 14 3.94 11.48 12.33
C GLY A 14 5.05 12.24 13.06
N SER A 15 5.37 11.86 14.30
CA SER A 15 6.46 12.50 15.04
C SER A 15 7.82 12.31 14.37
N MET A 16 8.10 11.13 13.82
CA MET A 16 9.37 10.87 13.11
C MET A 16 9.49 11.73 11.86
N ILE A 17 8.41 11.88 11.09
CA ILE A 17 8.41 12.74 9.89
C ILE A 17 8.61 14.21 10.28
N THR A 18 7.91 14.69 11.31
CA THR A 18 8.07 16.07 11.79
C THR A 18 9.50 16.35 12.25
N VAL A 19 10.10 15.45 13.03
CA VAL A 19 11.51 15.60 13.48
C VAL A 19 12.46 15.56 12.28
N ALA A 20 12.23 14.69 11.29
CA ALA A 20 13.08 14.60 10.10
C ALA A 20 13.05 15.91 9.30
N LEU A 21 11.86 16.48 9.09
CA LEU A 21 11.69 17.77 8.42
C LEU A 21 12.37 18.93 9.17
N LEU A 22 12.33 18.91 10.51
CA LEU A 22 13.02 19.92 11.33
C LEU A 22 14.54 19.84 11.19
N VAL A 23 15.09 18.62 11.20
CA VAL A 23 16.52 18.39 10.99
C VAL A 23 16.93 18.84 9.59
N ASP A 24 16.19 18.45 8.55
CA ASP A 24 16.50 18.83 7.17
C ASP A 24 16.40 20.34 6.96
N GLY A 25 15.39 20.99 7.56
CA GLY A 25 15.26 22.45 7.53
C GLY A 25 16.42 23.17 8.21
N LEU A 26 16.89 22.64 9.36
CA LEU A 26 18.07 23.16 10.04
C LEU A 26 19.35 22.93 9.22
N GLN A 27 19.50 21.76 8.60
CA GLN A 27 20.62 21.43 7.72
C GLN A 27 20.64 22.32 6.48
N PHE A 28 19.48 22.63 5.90
CA PHE A 28 19.34 23.59 4.79
C PHE A 28 19.79 25.01 5.20
N LEU A 29 19.40 25.47 6.38
CA LEU A 29 19.85 26.77 6.91
C LEU A 29 21.36 26.80 7.17
N LEU A 30 21.93 25.69 7.66
CA LEU A 30 23.37 25.56 7.90
C LEU A 30 24.16 25.51 6.59
N THR A 31 23.65 24.83 5.56
CA THR A 31 24.32 24.73 4.25
C THR A 31 24.31 26.03 3.46
N LEU A 32 23.32 26.91 3.65
CA LEU A 32 23.33 28.30 3.13
C LEU A 32 24.54 29.10 3.64
N SER A 33 25.06 28.77 4.82
CA SER A 33 26.28 29.36 5.37
C SER A 33 27.47 28.46 5.11
N VAL A 34 28.25 28.75 4.05
CA VAL A 34 29.43 27.96 3.62
C VAL A 34 30.42 27.66 4.77
N LEU A 35 30.52 28.54 5.76
CA LEU A 35 31.37 28.37 6.95
C LEU A 35 30.94 27.23 7.89
N LEU A 36 29.71 26.74 7.80
CA LEU A 36 29.12 25.75 8.72
C LEU A 36 29.06 24.34 8.13
N LEU A 37 29.74 24.09 6.99
CA LEU A 37 29.83 22.77 6.35
C LEU A 37 30.25 21.62 7.31
N PRO A 38 31.26 21.78 8.19
CA PRO A 38 31.62 20.72 9.14
C PRO A 38 30.51 20.45 10.17
N LEU A 39 29.79 21.50 10.56
CA LEU A 39 28.69 21.41 11.52
C LEU A 39 27.48 20.71 10.89
N SER A 40 27.21 20.94 9.60
CA SER A 40 26.20 20.21 8.82
C SER A 40 26.48 18.70 8.84
N LEU A 41 27.73 18.28 8.63
CA LEU A 41 28.11 16.87 8.62
C LEU A 41 27.92 16.19 9.98
N LEU A 42 28.25 16.91 11.06
CA LEU A 42 27.99 16.44 12.42
C LEU A 42 26.48 16.28 12.70
N LEU A 43 25.66 17.22 12.20
CA LEU A 43 24.21 17.17 12.35
C LEU A 43 23.61 15.96 11.62
N THR A 44 24.03 15.70 10.38
CA THR A 44 23.64 14.52 9.61
C THR A 44 23.98 13.22 10.35
N PHE A 45 25.19 13.13 10.92
CA PHE A 45 25.61 11.96 11.68
C PHE A 45 24.75 11.75 12.93
N LEU A 46 24.48 12.82 13.68
CA LEU A 46 23.60 12.79 14.86
C LEU A 46 22.16 12.40 14.49
N ALA A 47 21.64 12.91 13.37
CA ALA A 47 20.32 12.56 12.88
C ALA A 47 20.24 11.09 12.47
N ALA A 48 21.21 10.60 11.69
CA ALA A 48 21.28 9.21 11.28
C ALA A 48 21.39 8.26 12.48
N ALA A 49 22.23 8.60 13.48
CA ALA A 49 22.34 7.83 14.71
C ALA A 49 21.05 7.87 15.54
N GLY A 50 20.45 9.05 15.71
CA GLY A 50 19.20 9.24 16.45
C GLY A 50 18.04 8.45 15.84
N PHE A 51 17.82 8.57 14.54
CA PHE A 51 16.82 7.77 13.84
C PHE A 51 17.17 6.28 13.83
N GLY A 52 18.45 5.92 13.71
CA GLY A 52 18.92 4.54 13.82
C GLY A 52 18.52 3.89 15.15
N VAL A 53 18.79 4.57 16.26
CA VAL A 53 18.40 4.15 17.61
C VAL A 53 16.87 4.12 17.75
N TRP A 54 16.17 5.12 17.23
CA TRP A 54 14.70 5.16 17.29
C TRP A 54 14.07 3.96 16.56
N PHE A 55 14.52 3.66 15.34
CA PHE A 55 14.07 2.50 14.57
C PHE A 55 14.45 1.17 15.22
N PHE A 56 15.62 1.12 15.87
CA PHE A 56 16.04 -0.05 16.66
C PHE A 56 15.09 -0.30 17.84
N LEU A 57 14.77 0.75 18.62
CA LEU A 57 13.83 0.67 19.74
C LEU A 57 12.41 0.29 19.31
N LEU A 58 11.99 0.73 18.12
CA LEU A 58 10.70 0.34 17.51
C LEU A 58 10.70 -1.08 16.94
N GLY A 59 11.83 -1.81 17.00
CA GLY A 59 11.95 -3.15 16.41
C GLY A 59 11.81 -3.14 14.88
N ALA A 60 12.05 -2.00 14.22
CA ALA A 60 11.90 -1.88 12.77
C ALA A 60 12.88 -2.79 12.01
N TYR A 61 14.02 -3.10 12.63
CA TYR A 61 15.03 -4.05 12.16
C TYR A 61 14.81 -5.50 12.63
N SER A 62 13.66 -5.84 13.21
CA SER A 62 13.39 -7.20 13.69
C SER A 62 12.55 -8.02 12.69
N GLY A 63 13.06 -9.18 12.26
CA GLY A 63 12.37 -10.18 11.42
C GLY A 63 12.79 -10.21 9.93
N LYS A 64 12.07 -10.98 9.10
CA LYS A 64 12.39 -11.17 7.67
C LYS A 64 12.49 -9.82 6.93
N GLY A 65 13.64 -9.53 6.33
CA GLY A 65 13.92 -8.28 5.60
C GLY A 65 14.49 -7.13 6.46
N ALA A 66 14.99 -7.42 7.65
CA ALA A 66 15.76 -6.50 8.49
C ALA A 66 16.97 -5.91 7.75
N GLU A 67 17.72 -6.77 7.07
CA GLU A 67 18.92 -6.40 6.29
C GLU A 67 18.60 -5.34 5.24
N LYS A 68 17.48 -5.46 4.51
CA LYS A 68 17.08 -4.48 3.50
C LYS A 68 16.72 -3.13 4.10
N LYS A 69 16.09 -3.10 5.28
CA LYS A 69 15.75 -1.85 5.98
C LYS A 69 17.00 -1.17 6.55
N ALA A 70 17.91 -1.96 7.11
CA ALA A 70 19.21 -1.48 7.57
C ALA A 70 20.04 -0.94 6.40
N LEU A 71 20.05 -1.64 5.27
CA LEU A 71 20.74 -1.21 4.05
C LEU A 71 20.16 0.11 3.51
N VAL A 72 18.82 0.26 3.46
CA VAL A 72 18.18 1.52 3.02
C VAL A 72 18.54 2.68 3.96
N SER A 73 18.54 2.44 5.27
CA SER A 73 18.94 3.46 6.26
C SER A 73 20.41 3.87 6.09
N LEU A 74 21.29 2.88 5.91
CA LEU A 74 22.72 3.09 5.71
C LEU A 74 23.01 3.81 4.38
N VAL A 75 22.36 3.41 3.29
CA VAL A 75 22.50 4.05 1.97
C VAL A 75 21.97 5.48 2.01
N SER A 76 20.89 5.75 2.74
CA SER A 76 20.37 7.13 2.88
C SER A 76 21.35 8.01 3.66
N ALA A 77 21.95 7.48 4.74
CA ALA A 77 22.97 8.20 5.50
C ALA A 77 24.25 8.46 4.68
N ILE A 78 24.67 7.51 3.83
CA ILE A 78 25.84 7.66 2.95
C ILE A 78 25.54 8.61 1.78
N ALA A 79 24.31 8.64 1.26
CA ALA A 79 23.92 9.55 0.18
C ALA A 79 24.09 11.03 0.58
N GLU A 80 23.91 11.37 1.86
CA GLU A 80 24.12 12.73 2.38
C GLU A 80 25.60 13.13 2.49
N PHE A 81 26.54 12.18 2.45
CA PHE A 81 27.97 12.49 2.41
C PHE A 81 28.43 13.02 1.04
N ILE A 82 27.59 12.95 -0.01
CA ILE A 82 27.89 13.51 -1.32
C ILE A 82 27.33 14.94 -1.36
N PRO A 83 28.17 15.99 -1.33
CA PRO A 83 27.73 17.39 -1.24
C PRO A 83 26.82 17.82 -2.40
N VAL A 84 26.91 17.12 -3.54
CA VAL A 84 26.14 17.38 -4.77
C VAL A 84 24.68 16.91 -4.65
N VAL A 85 24.37 15.98 -3.74
CA VAL A 85 23.00 15.44 -3.52
C VAL A 85 22.32 16.09 -2.30
N ASN A 86 23.02 16.98 -1.59
CA ASN A 86 22.60 17.67 -0.36
C ASN A 86 21.38 18.62 -0.52
N ALA A 87 20.80 18.69 -1.72
CA ALA A 87 19.54 19.39 -2.00
C ALA A 87 18.29 18.49 -1.82
N LEU A 88 18.48 17.17 -1.75
CA LEU A 88 17.38 16.24 -1.50
C LEU A 88 17.38 15.84 -0.02
N PRO A 89 16.22 15.91 0.68
CA PRO A 89 16.09 15.47 2.06
C PRO A 89 16.15 13.94 2.14
N ALA A 90 17.36 13.39 1.96
CA ALA A 90 17.60 11.96 1.78
C ALA A 90 17.32 11.18 3.08
N VAL A 91 17.61 11.75 4.24
CA VAL A 91 17.20 11.22 5.54
C VAL A 91 15.68 11.17 5.65
N THR A 92 14.94 12.24 5.31
CA THR A 92 13.47 12.19 5.29
C THR A 92 12.96 11.15 4.29
N ALA A 93 13.55 11.04 3.10
CA ALA A 93 13.19 10.02 2.13
C ALA A 93 13.41 8.60 2.70
N GLY A 94 14.54 8.36 3.35
CA GLY A 94 14.86 7.11 4.03
C GLY A 94 13.86 6.78 5.16
N VAL A 95 13.48 7.76 5.97
CA VAL A 95 12.45 7.63 7.02
C VAL A 95 11.09 7.27 6.40
N VAL A 96 10.66 7.99 5.37
CA VAL A 96 9.39 7.75 4.67
C VAL A 96 9.36 6.35 4.05
N ILE A 97 10.43 5.94 3.36
CA ILE A 97 10.54 4.61 2.77
C ILE A 97 10.47 3.52 3.86
N ASN A 98 11.18 3.70 4.98
CA ASN A 98 11.14 2.74 6.09
C ASN A 98 9.75 2.63 6.74
N ILE A 99 9.02 3.74 6.87
CA ILE A 99 7.63 3.74 7.32
C ILE A 99 6.75 3.00 6.31
N ALA A 100 6.86 3.30 5.02
CA ALA A 100 6.09 2.66 3.96
C ALA A 100 6.32 1.14 3.93
N LEU A 101 7.58 0.69 3.97
CA LEU A 101 7.94 -0.74 4.02
C LEU A 101 7.40 -1.44 5.26
N SER A 102 7.31 -0.72 6.40
CA SER A 102 6.73 -1.27 7.62
C SER A 102 5.20 -1.40 7.50
N LYS A 103 4.52 -0.41 6.91
CA LYS A 103 3.06 -0.47 6.66
C LYS A 103 2.66 -1.51 5.63
N VAL A 104 3.44 -1.71 4.57
CA VAL A 104 3.16 -2.76 3.57
C VAL A 104 3.15 -4.14 4.22
N LYS A 105 4.09 -4.43 5.13
CA LYS A 105 4.11 -5.71 5.87
C LYS A 105 2.90 -5.89 6.77
N ASP A 106 2.40 -4.81 7.39
CA ASP A 106 1.19 -4.88 8.21
C ASP A 106 -0.06 -5.15 7.37
N VAL A 107 -0.14 -4.55 6.17
CA VAL A 107 -1.22 -4.81 5.21
C VAL A 107 -1.14 -6.25 4.70
N GLU A 108 0.04 -6.71 4.30
CA GLU A 108 0.26 -8.09 3.83
C GLU A 108 -0.10 -9.12 4.91
N LYS A 109 0.26 -8.85 6.18
CA LYS A 109 -0.12 -9.70 7.32
C LYS A 109 -1.64 -9.67 7.59
N LYS A 110 -2.31 -8.53 7.39
CA LYS A 110 -3.78 -8.42 7.49
C LYS A 110 -4.51 -9.13 6.34
N ILE A 111 -3.95 -9.11 5.13
CA ILE A 111 -4.50 -9.82 3.96
C ILE A 111 -4.28 -11.33 4.10
N GLY A 112 -3.08 -11.76 4.50
CA GLY A 112 -2.76 -13.18 4.71
C GLY A 112 -3.53 -13.84 5.86
N LYS A 113 -3.96 -13.07 6.86
CA LYS A 113 -4.72 -13.57 8.02
C LYS A 113 -6.23 -13.67 7.81
N ASN A 114 -6.78 -13.30 6.65
CA ASN A 114 -8.23 -13.32 6.44
C ASN A 114 -8.67 -14.30 5.32
N PRO A 115 -8.28 -15.58 5.37
CA PRO A 115 -8.74 -16.58 4.40
C PRO A 115 -10.27 -16.72 4.43
N ALA A 116 -10.93 -16.40 5.54
CA ALA A 116 -12.38 -16.33 5.65
C ALA A 116 -12.98 -15.21 4.77
N ARG A 117 -12.32 -14.04 4.69
CA ARG A 117 -12.74 -12.94 3.83
C ARG A 117 -12.49 -13.25 2.35
N ALA A 118 -11.38 -13.91 2.03
CA ALA A 118 -11.10 -14.38 0.67
C ALA A 118 -12.12 -15.44 0.22
N ARG A 119 -12.45 -16.41 1.09
CA ARG A 119 -13.44 -17.46 0.81
C ARG A 119 -14.86 -16.89 0.67
N SER A 120 -15.28 -15.97 1.53
CA SER A 120 -16.61 -15.33 1.42
C SER A 120 -16.75 -14.50 0.15
N LEU A 121 -15.69 -13.80 -0.28
CA LEU A 121 -15.71 -13.02 -1.52
C LEU A 121 -15.72 -13.94 -2.76
N ALA A 122 -15.01 -15.07 -2.72
CA ALA A 122 -15.09 -16.10 -3.75
C ALA A 122 -16.48 -16.76 -3.82
N GLN A 123 -17.09 -17.08 -2.67
CA GLN A 123 -18.45 -17.61 -2.59
C GLN A 123 -19.50 -16.61 -3.12
N ALA A 124 -19.38 -15.33 -2.78
CA ALA A 124 -20.27 -14.28 -3.29
C ALA A 124 -20.18 -14.15 -4.82
N ARG A 125 -18.97 -14.25 -5.40
CA ARG A 125 -18.79 -14.24 -6.86
C ARG A 125 -19.40 -15.47 -7.54
N LEU A 126 -19.26 -16.65 -6.95
CA LEU A 126 -19.88 -17.87 -7.47
C LEU A 126 -21.41 -17.79 -7.42
N ALA A 127 -21.98 -17.31 -6.32
CA ALA A 127 -23.42 -17.11 -6.18
C ALA A 127 -23.96 -16.10 -7.22
N GLY A 128 -23.26 -14.97 -7.43
CA GLY A 128 -23.64 -13.99 -8.44
C GLY A 128 -23.59 -14.55 -9.87
N MET A 129 -22.59 -15.36 -10.20
CA MET A 129 -22.52 -16.04 -11.50
C MET A 129 -23.64 -17.08 -11.69
N GLN A 130 -23.97 -17.85 -10.65
CA GLN A 130 -25.08 -18.81 -10.70
C GLN A 130 -26.42 -18.11 -10.91
N ALA A 131 -26.69 -17.02 -10.18
CA ALA A 131 -27.90 -16.22 -10.36
C ALA A 131 -28.00 -15.64 -11.78
N SER A 132 -26.88 -15.16 -12.34
CA SER A 132 -26.82 -14.65 -13.71
C SER A 132 -27.09 -15.74 -14.76
N ARG A 133 -26.56 -16.96 -14.54
CA ARG A 133 -26.83 -18.12 -15.41
C ARG A 133 -28.29 -18.55 -15.34
N ALA A 134 -28.89 -18.58 -14.16
CA ALA A 134 -30.30 -18.90 -13.98
C ALA A 134 -31.23 -17.92 -14.73
N ARG A 135 -30.95 -16.61 -14.63
CA ARG A 135 -31.71 -15.57 -15.36
C ARG A 135 -31.61 -15.76 -16.88
N ARG A 136 -30.41 -16.05 -17.41
CA ARG A 136 -30.23 -16.33 -18.84
C ARG A 136 -30.95 -17.60 -19.30
N ALA A 137 -30.95 -18.64 -18.46
CA ALA A 137 -31.64 -19.89 -18.77
C ALA A 137 -33.17 -19.68 -18.84
N ASN A 138 -33.74 -18.90 -17.91
CA ASN A 138 -35.17 -18.59 -17.91
C ASN A 138 -35.56 -17.70 -19.10
N ALA A 139 -34.80 -16.64 -19.38
CA ALA A 139 -35.05 -15.78 -20.54
C ALA A 139 -34.96 -16.57 -21.87
N ALA A 140 -34.04 -17.53 -21.97
CA ALA A 140 -33.95 -18.40 -23.14
C ALA A 140 -35.12 -19.38 -23.27
N ARG A 141 -35.79 -19.75 -22.17
CA ARG A 141 -37.02 -20.57 -22.21
C ARG A 141 -38.21 -19.76 -22.68
N GLU A 142 -38.39 -18.56 -22.11
CA GLU A 142 -39.45 -17.63 -22.54
C GLU A 142 -39.37 -17.35 -24.04
N GLN A 143 -38.17 -17.06 -24.56
CA GLN A 143 -37.97 -16.85 -26.00
C GLN A 143 -38.32 -18.08 -26.86
N ARG A 144 -38.13 -19.30 -26.34
CA ARG A 144 -38.49 -20.53 -27.06
C ARG A 144 -39.99 -20.78 -27.03
N GLU A 145 -40.65 -20.48 -25.92
CA GLU A 145 -42.09 -20.58 -25.77
C GLU A 145 -42.81 -19.56 -26.67
N ASP A 146 -42.33 -18.31 -26.70
CA ASP A 146 -42.85 -17.26 -27.59
C ASP A 146 -42.66 -17.65 -29.07
N ALA A 147 -41.48 -18.16 -29.43
CA ALA A 147 -41.19 -18.61 -30.79
C ALA A 147 -42.05 -19.84 -31.18
N ALA A 148 -42.35 -20.74 -30.25
CA ALA A 148 -43.25 -21.86 -30.49
C ALA A 148 -44.70 -21.40 -30.64
N ALA A 149 -45.16 -20.47 -29.81
CA ALA A 149 -46.50 -19.88 -29.89
C ALA A 149 -46.72 -19.16 -31.23
N GLN A 150 -45.73 -18.40 -31.71
CA GLN A 150 -45.79 -17.76 -33.03
C GLN A 150 -45.88 -18.76 -34.19
N LYS A 151 -45.19 -19.90 -34.09
CA LYS A 151 -45.29 -20.97 -35.11
C LYS A 151 -46.66 -21.65 -35.14
N HIS A 152 -47.36 -21.69 -34.01
CA HIS A 152 -48.67 -22.32 -33.89
C HIS A 152 -49.85 -21.35 -34.07
N ALA A 153 -49.61 -20.05 -34.22
CA ALA A 153 -50.66 -19.09 -34.54
C ALA A 153 -51.23 -19.44 -35.93
N PRO A 154 -52.50 -19.90 -36.03
CA PRO A 154 -53.07 -20.31 -37.30
C PRO A 154 -53.11 -19.10 -38.25
N ALA A 155 -52.77 -19.33 -39.51
CA ALA A 155 -52.83 -18.36 -40.61
C ALA A 155 -54.30 -17.97 -40.98
N SER A 156 -55.17 -17.85 -39.98
CA SER A 156 -56.61 -17.67 -40.15
C SER A 156 -57.02 -16.22 -40.48
N LYS A 157 -56.09 -15.26 -40.53
CA LYS A 157 -56.41 -13.86 -40.85
C LYS A 157 -56.34 -13.48 -42.33
N GLU A 158 -55.83 -14.33 -43.23
CA GLU A 158 -55.75 -13.99 -44.66
C GLU A 158 -56.97 -14.40 -45.50
N ARG A 159 -58.01 -15.01 -44.91
CA ARG A 159 -59.18 -15.48 -45.69
C ARG A 159 -60.46 -14.64 -45.54
N GLU A 160 -60.44 -13.52 -44.82
CA GLU A 160 -61.66 -12.74 -44.54
C GLU A 160 -61.73 -11.39 -45.29
N VAL A 161 -60.82 -11.10 -46.23
CA VAL A 161 -60.80 -9.81 -46.98
C VAL A 161 -60.71 -10.00 -48.51
N ALA A 162 -61.15 -11.14 -49.03
CA ALA A 162 -61.23 -11.36 -50.49
C ALA A 162 -62.66 -11.69 -50.91
#